data_AF-A0A147JC40-F1
#
_entry.id   AF-A0A147JC40-F1
#
_cell.length_a   1.000
_cell.length_b   1.000
_cell.length_c   1.000
_cell.angle_alpha   90.00
_cell.angle_beta   90.00
_cell.angle_gamma   90.00
#
_symmetry.space_group_name_H-M   'P 1'
#
loop_
_entity.id
_entity.type
_entity.pdbx_description
1 polymer ?
#
loop_
_entity_poly.entity_id
_entity_poly.type
_entity_poly.pdbx_seq_one_letter_code
_entity_poly.pdbx_strand_id
1 'polypeptide(L)' 'MQHDMQVRSLAKAIYDEVYPLEDWDSFTFEEGERHGNVHYRQAVGAAQKAKSLLLNSDAQMSLLKAVERLG' A
#
# COMPACT_ATOMS: atom_id res chain seq x y z
N MET A 1 8.05 13.97 0.26
CA MET A 1 8.47 12.62 -0.20
C MET A 1 7.57 12.26 -1.38
N GLN A 2 8.11 12.06 -2.58
CA GLN A 2 7.30 11.84 -3.79
C GLN A 2 7.05 10.34 -3.94
N HIS A 3 5.92 9.85 -3.44
CA HIS A 3 5.48 8.48 -3.69
C HIS A 3 4.75 8.40 -5.04
N ASP A 4 4.86 7.25 -5.69
CA ASP A 4 3.91 6.83 -6.72
C ASP A 4 2.48 7.00 -6.18
N MET A 5 1.59 7.62 -6.95
CA MET A 5 0.23 7.95 -6.51
C MET A 5 -0.55 6.72 -6.02
N GLN A 6 -0.32 5.55 -6.61
CA GLN A 6 -0.95 4.30 -6.17
C GLN A 6 -0.41 3.85 -4.80
N VAL A 7 0.90 3.99 -4.58
CA VAL A 7 1.52 3.67 -3.28
C VAL A 7 0.99 4.61 -2.19
N ARG A 8 0.84 5.90 -2.50
CA ARG A 8 0.25 6.87 -1.56
C ARG A 8 -1.20 6.50 -1.21
N SER A 9 -2.03 6.16 -2.21
CA SER A 9 -3.42 5.76 -1.97
C SER A 9 -3.54 4.47 -1.15
N LEU A 10 -2.72 3.45 -1.45
CA LEU A 10 -2.65 2.22 -0.66
C LEU A 10 -2.19 2.49 0.78
N ALA A 11 -1.18 3.34 0.95
CA ALA A 11 -0.69 3.69 2.27
C ALA A 11 -1.76 4.41 3.09
N LYS A 12 -2.52 5.33 2.48
CA LYS A 12 -3.64 5.99 3.15
C LYS A 12 -4.71 5.00 3.59
N ALA A 13 -5.15 4.11 2.69
CA ALA A 13 -6.16 3.10 3.03
C ALA A 13 -5.70 2.19 4.19
N ILE A 14 -4.44 1.76 4.19
CA ILE A 14 -3.88 0.96 5.29
C ILE A 14 -3.81 1.78 6.58
N TYR A 15 -3.38 3.04 6.51
CA TYR A 15 -3.25 3.89 7.68
C TYR A 15 -4.61 4.16 8.33
N ASP A 16 -5.61 4.53 7.55
CA ASP A 16 -6.96 4.87 8.04
C ASP A 16 -7.64 3.65 8.71
N GLU A 17 -7.38 2.43 8.24
CA GLU A 17 -7.92 1.20 8.82
C GLU A 17 -7.19 0.77 10.11
N VAL A 18 -5.87 0.95 10.17
CA VAL A 18 -5.03 0.46 11.29
C VAL A 18 -4.90 1.49 12.41
N TYR A 19 -5.01 2.78 12.08
CA TYR A 19 -4.86 3.89 13.01
C TYR A 19 -6.10 4.78 12.97
N PRO A 20 -7.26 4.29 13.45
CA PRO A 20 -8.48 5.07 13.46
C PRO A 20 -8.32 6.32 14.33
N LEU A 21 -8.92 7.43 13.87
CA LEU A 21 -8.90 8.73 14.57
C LEU A 21 -9.73 8.74 15.86
N GLU A 22 -10.45 7.65 16.15
CA GLU A 22 -11.27 7.51 17.35
C GLU A 22 -10.42 7.27 18.62
N ASP A 23 -9.15 6.89 18.46
CA ASP A 23 -8.18 6.76 19.54
C ASP A 23 -7.39 8.05 19.75
N TRP A 24 -7.18 8.42 21.02
CA TRP A 24 -6.71 9.72 21.51
C TRP A 24 -5.32 10.20 20.98
N ASP A 25 -4.56 9.36 20.28
CA ASP A 25 -3.19 9.64 19.80
C ASP A 25 -3.01 9.54 18.27
N SER A 26 -4.08 9.31 17.51
CA SER A 26 -3.98 9.06 16.07
C SER A 26 -3.93 10.37 15.27
N PHE A 27 -2.73 10.78 14.85
CA PHE A 27 -2.56 11.79 13.79
C PHE A 27 -3.24 11.34 12.50
N THR A 28 -3.80 12.26 11.72
CA THR A 28 -4.29 11.98 10.36
C THR A 28 -3.17 11.47 9.45
N PHE A 29 -3.53 10.78 8.36
CA PHE A 29 -2.55 10.35 7.36
C PHE A 29 -1.70 11.52 6.84
N GLU A 30 -2.34 12.67 6.56
CA GLU A 30 -1.68 13.88 6.08
C GLU A 30 -0.71 14.48 7.11
N GLU A 31 -1.05 14.42 8.40
CA GLU A 31 -0.14 14.83 9.48
C GLU A 31 1.01 13.83 9.65
N GLY A 32 0.73 12.53 9.53
CA GLY A 32 1.74 11.49 9.52
C GLY A 32 2.72 11.65 8.36
N GLU A 33 2.22 12.01 7.18
CA GLU A 33 3.01 12.32 5.97
C GLU A 33 3.87 13.57 6.19
N ARG A 34 3.30 14.63 6.77
CA ARG A 34 4.01 15.89 7.04
C ARG A 34 5.16 15.73 8.02
N HIS A 35 4.94 14.99 9.11
CA HIS A 35 5.93 14.81 10.17
C HIS A 35 6.79 13.55 9.98
N GLY A 36 6.45 12.72 9.00
CA GLY A 36 7.10 11.44 8.74
C GLY A 36 7.03 10.50 9.94
N ASN A 37 5.89 10.40 10.62
CA ASN A 37 5.74 9.61 11.85
C ASN A 37 5.92 8.09 11.61
N VAL A 38 6.01 7.30 12.68
CA VAL A 38 6.25 5.85 12.55
C VAL A 38 5.12 5.11 11.83
N HIS A 39 3.87 5.46 12.14
CA HIS A 39 2.67 4.85 11.56
C HIS A 39 2.58 5.09 10.04
N TYR A 40 2.92 6.30 9.59
CA TYR A 40 2.99 6.68 8.19
C TYR A 40 4.05 5.86 7.46
N ARG A 41 5.26 5.78 8.02
CA ARG A 41 6.35 4.99 7.40
C ARG A 41 6.00 3.50 7.32
N GLN A 42 5.34 2.96 8.34
CA GLN A 42 4.87 1.57 8.33
C GLN A 42 3.80 1.34 7.26
N ALA A 43 2.81 2.23 7.14
CA ALA A 43 1.77 2.14 6.12
C ALA A 43 2.36 2.24 4.70
N VAL A 44 3.32 3.14 4.47
CA VAL A 44 4.05 3.22 3.19
C VAL A 44 4.82 1.94 2.90
N GLY A 45 5.52 1.38 3.87
CA GLY A 45 6.25 0.11 3.70
C GLY A 45 5.33 -1.07 3.39
N ALA A 46 4.14 -1.12 4.01
CA ALA A 46 3.12 -2.11 3.72
C ALA A 46 2.55 -1.93 2.30
N ALA A 47 2.25 -0.69 1.89
CA ALA A 47 1.77 -0.37 0.55
C ALA A 47 2.77 -0.77 -0.55
N GLN A 48 4.06 -0.55 -0.33
CA GLN A 48 5.12 -0.97 -1.26
C GLN A 48 5.17 -2.51 -1.41
N LYS A 49 5.05 -3.24 -0.30
CA LYS A 49 4.99 -4.71 -0.32
C LYS A 49 3.73 -5.22 -1.01
N ALA A 50 2.58 -4.63 -0.73
CA ALA A 50 1.31 -4.98 -1.36
C ALA A 50 1.35 -4.76 -2.88
N LYS A 51 1.85 -3.61 -3.34
CA LYS A 51 2.04 -3.33 -4.77
C LYS A 51 2.94 -4.38 -5.44
N SER A 52 4.05 -4.76 -4.80
CA SER A 52 4.95 -5.80 -5.31
C SER A 52 4.25 -7.16 -5.44
N LEU A 53 3.50 -7.58 -4.41
CA LEU A 53 2.76 -8.86 -4.43
C LEU A 53 1.68 -8.88 -5.51
N LEU A 54 0.96 -7.78 -5.71
CA LEU A 54 -0.07 -7.68 -6.76
C LEU A 54 0.54 -7.73 -8.17
N LEU A 55 1.62 -6.98 -8.43
CA LEU A 55 2.31 -7.03 -9.72
C LEU A 55 2.86 -8.43 -10.04
N ASN A 56 3.39 -9.13 -9.03
CA ASN A 56 3.84 -10.51 -9.20
C ASN A 56 2.68 -11.48 -9.46
N SER A 57 1.53 -11.26 -8.84
CA SER A 57 0.32 -12.08 -9.04
C SER A 57 -0.23 -11.89 -10.46
N ASP A 58 -0.28 -10.65 -10.96
CA ASP A 58 -0.72 -10.36 -12.33
C ASP A 58 0.21 -10.99 -13.38
N ALA A 59 1.52 -10.96 -13.11
CA ALA A 59 2.51 -11.63 -13.96
C ALA A 59 2.31 -13.16 -13.95
N GLN A 60 2.10 -13.77 -12.79
CA GLN A 60 1.83 -15.20 -12.65
C GLN A 60 0.55 -15.61 -13.38
N MET A 61 -0.54 -14.85 -13.23
CA MET A 61 -1.82 -15.13 -13.91
C MET A 61 -1.71 -14.98 -15.43
N SER A 62 -0.91 -14.04 -15.90
CA SER A 62 -0.66 -13.85 -17.34
C SER A 62 0.12 -15.03 -17.93
N LEU A 63 1.11 -15.56 -17.21
CA LEU A 63 1.84 -16.76 -17.59
C LEU A 63 0.94 -18.00 -17.64
N LEU A 64 0.09 -18.21 -16.63
CA LEU A 64 -0.84 -19.34 -16.58
C LEU A 64 -1.78 -19.35 -17.81
N LYS A 65 -2.40 -18.21 -18.11
CA LYS A 65 -3.27 -18.04 -19.28
C LYS A 65 -2.55 -18.26 -20.61
N ALA A 66 -1.26 -17.94 -20.68
CA ALA A 66 -0.46 -18.17 -21.89
C ALA A 66 -0.20 -19.67 -22.10
N VAL A 67 0.11 -20.41 -21.03
CA VAL A 67 0.29 -21.87 -21.09
C VAL A 67 -1.00 -22.57 -21.49
N GLU A 68 -2.15 -22.17 -20.94
CA GLU A 68 -3.47 -22.72 -21.30
C GLU A 68 -3.85 -22.51 -22.78
N ARG A 69 -3.31 -21.49 -23.45
CA ARG A 69 -3.57 -21.22 -24.87
C ARG A 69 -2.67 -22.02 -25.82
N LEU A 70 -1.61 -22.63 -25.31
CA LEU A 70 -0.61 -23.36 -26.08
C LEU A 70 -0.80 -24.89 -25.99
N GLY A 71 -1.68 -25.37 -25.12
CA GLY A 71 -2.10 -26.78 -25.02
C GLY A 71 -3.45 -27.02 -25.70
#